data_AF-A0A2G9RMZ1-F1
#
_entry.id   AF-A0A2G9RMZ1-F1
#
_cell.length_a   1.000
_cell.length_b   1.000
_cell.length_c   1.000
_cell.angle_alpha   90.00
_cell.angle_beta   90.00
_cell.angle_gamma   90.00
#
_symmetry.space_group_name_H-M   'P 1'
#
loop_
_entity.id
_entity.type
_entity.pdbx_description
1 polymer ?
#
loop_
_entity_poly.entity_id
_entity_poly.type
_entity_poly.pdbx_seq_one_letter_code
_entity_poly.pdbx_strand_id
1 'polypeptide(L)'
;DSQCGTVVDVNIECMVKLVGTNCFLHSVNSRDLKHIWPIMYGDYIAYNCWLGKVFDLKNQVILKLSNGARCSMSTEDASKLYDVCPHASDTGVFFDDSYGFYPGQVLIGPSKVFSSVQWLSGVKPVLSAKSKFRVSVEEVQVTEVRVRWITKSFCLGCTESMDPPSSVITQENVHK
;
A
#
# COMPACT_ATOMS: atom_id res chain seq x y z
N ASP A 1 9.09 39.22 28.18
CA ASP A 1 9.70 37.88 28.25
C ASP A 1 8.82 36.87 27.56
N SER A 2 9.28 36.28 26.45
CA SER A 2 8.60 35.16 25.79
C SER A 2 9.41 33.89 25.99
N GLN A 3 8.91 32.96 26.81
CA GLN A 3 9.46 31.61 26.87
C GLN A 3 9.11 30.86 25.57
N CYS A 4 10.11 30.22 24.97
CA CYS A 4 9.93 29.25 23.89
C CYS A 4 10.60 27.93 24.28
N GLY A 5 10.10 26.83 23.72
CA GLY A 5 10.62 25.48 23.95
C GLY A 5 10.42 24.62 22.72
N THR A 6 11.17 23.52 22.64
CA THR A 6 11.11 22.55 21.54
C THR A 6 10.62 21.22 22.09
N VAL A 7 9.66 20.59 21.40
CA VAL A 7 9.25 19.21 21.71
C VAL A 7 10.40 18.29 21.30
N VAL A 8 11.00 17.61 22.27
CA VAL A 8 12.14 16.71 22.05
C VAL A 8 11.73 15.25 21.86
N ASP A 9 10.58 14.85 22.39
CA ASP A 9 10.04 13.51 22.22
C ASP A 9 8.51 13.50 22.35
N VAL A 10 7.89 12.54 21.67
CA VAL A 10 6.47 12.24 21.77
C VAL A 10 6.32 10.73 21.96
N ASN A 11 5.56 10.33 22.98
CA ASN A 11 5.19 8.94 23.22
C ASN A 11 3.67 8.83 23.14
N ILE A 12 3.17 7.95 22.29
CA ILE A 12 1.73 7.78 22.05
C ILE A 12 1.40 6.31 22.31
N GLU A 13 0.43 6.07 23.19
CA GLU A 13 -0.19 4.77 23.36
C GLU A 13 -1.53 4.72 22.65
N CYS A 14 -1.75 3.67 21.89
CA CYS A 14 -2.92 3.45 21.08
C CYS A 14 -3.72 2.26 21.63
N MET A 15 -5.05 2.39 21.57
CA MET A 15 -5.94 1.23 21.57
C MET A 15 -6.18 0.82 20.12
N VAL A 16 -5.91 -0.43 19.77
CA VAL A 16 -6.00 -0.95 18.40
C VAL A 16 -7.06 -2.03 18.33
N LYS A 17 -8.03 -1.89 17.42
CA LYS A 17 -9.04 -2.91 17.14
C LYS A 17 -8.50 -3.92 16.13
N LEU A 18 -8.66 -5.21 16.39
CA LEU A 18 -8.43 -6.24 15.36
C LEU A 18 -9.61 -6.28 14.39
N VAL A 19 -9.36 -5.91 13.13
CA VAL A 19 -10.37 -5.91 12.05
C VAL A 19 -11.04 -7.28 11.93
N GLY A 20 -12.35 -7.29 11.70
CA GLY A 20 -13.15 -8.51 11.61
C GLY A 20 -13.48 -9.17 12.96
N THR A 21 -13.03 -8.60 14.08
CA THR A 21 -13.30 -9.10 15.43
C THR A 21 -13.82 -7.99 16.36
N ASN A 22 -14.25 -8.38 17.56
CA ASN A 22 -14.56 -7.45 18.65
C ASN A 22 -13.40 -7.31 19.66
N CYS A 23 -12.19 -7.74 19.27
CA CYS A 23 -11.02 -7.70 20.13
C CYS A 23 -10.27 -6.38 20.00
N PHE A 24 -9.79 -5.87 21.14
CA PHE A 24 -8.98 -4.67 21.25
C PHE A 24 -7.66 -4.98 21.94
N LEU A 25 -6.58 -4.45 21.41
CA LEU A 25 -5.27 -4.41 22.05
C LEU A 25 -5.12 -3.05 22.71
N HIS A 26 -4.73 -3.05 23.98
CA HIS A 26 -4.57 -1.85 24.78
C HIS A 26 -3.08 -1.53 24.97
N SER A 27 -2.78 -0.25 25.20
CA SER A 27 -1.41 0.23 25.47
C SER A 27 -0.39 -0.20 24.42
N VAL A 28 -0.79 -0.17 23.14
CA VAL A 28 0.13 -0.42 22.02
C VAL A 28 0.95 0.84 21.81
N ASN A 29 2.28 0.77 21.91
CA ASN A 29 3.12 1.90 21.60
C ASN A 29 3.03 2.21 20.11
N SER A 30 2.83 3.48 19.74
CA SER A 30 2.74 3.87 18.33
C SER A 30 4.00 3.57 17.53
N ARG A 31 5.16 3.45 18.19
CA ARG A 31 6.44 3.08 17.58
C ARG A 31 6.48 1.62 17.11
N ASP A 32 5.62 0.77 17.66
CA ASP A 32 5.51 -0.64 17.27
C ASP A 32 4.56 -0.82 16.07
N LEU A 33 3.79 0.21 15.72
CA LEU A 33 2.90 0.19 14.57
C LEU A 33 3.70 0.42 13.30
N LYS A 34 3.47 -0.43 12.30
CA LYS A 34 4.05 -0.29 10.97
C LYS A 34 3.01 0.22 10.01
N HIS A 35 3.43 1.05 9.06
CA HIS A 35 2.59 1.38 7.93
C HIS A 35 2.23 0.09 7.17
N ILE A 36 0.96 -0.01 6.76
CA ILE A 36 0.49 -1.07 5.87
C ILE A 36 1.26 -1.02 4.55
N TRP A 37 1.56 0.19 4.10
CA TRP A 37 2.22 0.48 2.84
C TRP A 37 3.56 1.17 3.08
N PRO A 38 4.65 0.72 2.43
CA PRO A 38 5.96 1.32 2.64
C PRO A 38 6.11 2.70 1.98
N ILE A 39 5.34 2.99 0.93
CA ILE A 39 5.35 4.25 0.17
C ILE A 39 3.91 4.63 -0.16
N MET A 40 3.57 5.89 0.07
CA MET A 40 2.26 6.48 -0.18
C MET A 40 2.34 7.77 -1.00
N TYR A 41 1.19 8.16 -1.55
CA TYR A 41 1.04 9.46 -2.18
C TYR A 41 1.42 10.56 -1.20
N GLY A 42 2.22 11.51 -1.66
CA GLY A 42 2.66 12.64 -0.86
C GLY A 42 3.92 12.38 -0.02
N ASP A 43 4.41 11.15 0.05
CA ASP A 43 5.68 10.85 0.70
C ASP A 43 6.85 11.56 0.02
N TYR A 44 7.82 11.97 0.82
CA TYR A 44 9.09 12.50 0.31
C TYR A 44 10.08 11.36 0.16
N ILE A 45 10.68 11.25 -1.03
CA ILE A 45 11.70 10.25 -1.34
C ILE A 45 13.02 10.96 -1.60
N ALA A 46 14.08 10.46 -0.98
CA ALA A 46 15.45 10.83 -1.29
C ALA A 46 16.08 9.74 -2.17
N TYR A 47 16.66 10.14 -3.31
CA TYR A 47 17.39 9.24 -4.20
C TYR A 47 18.71 9.89 -4.62
N ASN A 48 19.83 9.31 -4.18
CA ASN A 48 21.15 9.95 -4.23
C ASN A 48 21.12 11.36 -3.58
N CYS A 49 21.42 12.40 -4.36
CA CYS A 49 21.36 13.80 -3.93
C CYS A 49 20.02 14.48 -4.26
N TRP A 50 19.01 13.75 -4.73
CA TRP A 50 17.73 14.35 -5.11
C TRP A 50 16.66 14.11 -4.05
N LEU A 51 15.93 15.18 -3.71
CA LEU A 51 14.70 15.11 -2.94
C LEU A 51 13.52 15.27 -3.89
N GLY A 52 12.57 14.35 -3.82
CA GLY A 52 11.33 14.37 -4.58
C GLY A 52 10.12 14.06 -3.73
N LYS A 53 8.94 14.23 -4.30
CA LYS A 53 7.65 13.88 -3.69
C LYS A 53 6.87 12.94 -4.58
N VAL A 54 6.33 11.86 -4.00
CA VAL A 54 5.47 10.92 -4.70
C VAL A 54 4.16 11.62 -5.05
N PHE A 55 3.78 11.56 -6.33
CA PHE A 55 2.51 12.12 -6.80
C PHE A 55 1.60 11.09 -7.44
N ASP A 56 2.08 9.87 -7.72
CA ASP A 56 1.26 8.77 -8.24
C ASP A 56 1.97 7.42 -7.98
N LEU A 57 1.18 6.35 -7.88
CA LEU A 57 1.61 4.99 -7.55
C LEU A 57 0.80 3.98 -8.34
N LYS A 58 1.45 2.92 -8.84
CA LYS A 58 0.75 1.73 -9.33
C LYS A 58 1.07 0.54 -8.47
N ASN A 59 0.00 -0.16 -8.09
CA ASN A 59 0.07 -1.31 -7.20
C ASN A 59 -0.54 -2.54 -7.86
N GLN A 60 -0.01 -3.70 -7.49
CA GLN A 60 -0.57 -5.01 -7.78
C GLN A 60 -0.94 -5.68 -6.47
N VAL A 61 -2.15 -6.25 -6.43
CA VAL A 61 -2.67 -6.98 -5.27
C VAL A 61 -2.48 -8.47 -5.52
N ILE A 62 -1.78 -9.14 -4.60
CA ILE A 62 -1.60 -10.58 -4.62
C ILE A 62 -2.71 -11.22 -3.80
N LEU A 63 -3.53 -12.03 -4.46
CA LEU A 63 -4.71 -12.66 -3.89
C LEU A 63 -4.52 -14.16 -3.79
N LYS A 64 -5.03 -14.75 -2.72
CA LYS A 64 -5.14 -16.20 -2.54
C LYS A 64 -6.60 -16.63 -2.44
N LEU A 65 -6.96 -17.62 -3.24
CA LEU A 65 -8.28 -18.23 -3.26
C LEU A 65 -8.36 -19.33 -2.19
N SER A 66 -9.60 -19.69 -1.81
CA SER A 66 -9.86 -20.77 -0.84
C SER A 66 -9.31 -22.13 -1.25
N ASN A 67 -9.16 -22.40 -2.56
CA ASN A 67 -8.53 -23.60 -3.10
C ASN A 67 -6.99 -23.55 -3.10
N GLY A 68 -6.39 -22.48 -2.55
CA GLY A 68 -4.95 -22.26 -2.49
C GLY A 68 -4.32 -21.65 -3.73
N ALA A 69 -5.07 -21.45 -4.83
CA ALA A 69 -4.55 -20.77 -6.01
C ALA A 69 -4.22 -19.31 -5.72
N ARG A 70 -3.17 -18.80 -6.35
CA ARG A 70 -2.69 -17.43 -6.20
C ARG A 70 -2.76 -16.69 -7.52
N CYS A 71 -3.18 -15.43 -7.49
CA CYS A 71 -3.19 -14.55 -8.65
C CYS A 71 -2.83 -13.12 -8.30
N SER A 72 -2.32 -12.37 -9.27
CA SER A 72 -2.10 -10.92 -9.21
C SER A 72 -3.12 -10.18 -10.07
N MET A 73 -3.58 -9.03 -9.60
CA MET A 73 -4.38 -8.08 -10.36
C MET A 73 -4.07 -6.64 -9.94
N SER A 74 -4.42 -5.67 -10.77
CA SER A 74 -4.25 -4.25 -10.39
C SER A 74 -5.25 -3.84 -9.31
N THR A 75 -4.97 -2.72 -8.64
CA THR A 75 -5.88 -2.10 -7.67
C THR A 75 -7.23 -1.73 -8.27
N GLU A 76 -7.28 -1.35 -9.55
CA GLU A 76 -8.51 -0.98 -10.25
C GLU A 76 -9.39 -2.20 -10.57
N ASP A 77 -8.79 -3.36 -10.78
CA ASP A 77 -9.54 -4.62 -10.92
C ASP A 77 -9.98 -5.14 -9.55
N ALA A 78 -9.11 -5.04 -8.54
CA ALA A 78 -9.41 -5.45 -7.17
C ALA A 78 -10.54 -4.62 -6.54
N SER A 79 -10.68 -3.33 -6.89
CA SER A 79 -11.75 -2.46 -6.38
C SER A 79 -13.17 -2.88 -6.82
N LYS A 80 -13.27 -3.81 -7.78
CA LYS A 80 -14.53 -4.43 -8.20
C LYS A 80 -14.97 -5.56 -7.28
N LEU A 81 -14.14 -5.94 -6.30
CA LEU A 81 -14.46 -6.90 -5.25
C LEU A 81 -15.02 -6.17 -4.03
N TYR A 82 -15.77 -6.89 -3.20
CA TYR A 82 -16.38 -6.35 -1.98
C TYR A 82 -15.59 -6.82 -0.76
N ASP A 83 -15.30 -5.90 0.16
CA ASP A 83 -14.78 -6.27 1.47
C ASP A 83 -15.84 -7.03 2.27
N VAL A 84 -15.44 -8.18 2.84
CA VAL A 84 -16.31 -9.00 3.70
C VAL A 84 -16.44 -8.40 5.10
N CYS A 85 -15.45 -7.64 5.55
CA CYS A 85 -15.39 -6.99 6.86
C CYS A 85 -15.02 -5.50 6.72
N PRO A 86 -15.87 -4.69 6.06
CA PRO A 86 -15.61 -3.26 5.89
C PRO A 86 -15.41 -2.59 7.24
N HIS A 87 -14.35 -1.80 7.36
CA HIS A 87 -14.01 -1.09 8.58
C HIS A 87 -14.73 0.27 8.62
N ALA A 88 -15.09 0.73 9.81
CA ALA A 88 -15.80 2.01 9.98
C ALA A 88 -14.96 3.23 9.55
N SER A 89 -13.64 3.07 9.43
CA SER A 89 -12.75 4.10 8.89
C SER A 89 -12.73 4.14 7.37
N ASP A 90 -13.24 3.14 6.66
CA ASP A 90 -13.23 3.08 5.19
C ASP A 90 -14.05 4.21 4.54
N THR A 91 -14.82 4.96 5.34
CA THR A 91 -15.58 6.15 4.92
C THR A 91 -15.14 7.43 5.65
N GLY A 92 -14.05 7.38 6.42
CA GLY A 92 -13.55 8.48 7.24
C GLY A 92 -12.54 9.36 6.51
N VAL A 93 -12.42 10.62 6.92
CA VAL A 93 -11.48 11.61 6.33
C VAL A 93 -9.99 11.23 6.43
N PHE A 94 -9.67 10.18 7.19
CA PHE A 94 -8.31 9.67 7.35
C PHE A 94 -8.03 8.45 6.46
N PHE A 95 -9.01 8.01 5.67
CA PHE A 95 -8.90 6.88 4.75
C PHE A 95 -9.29 7.40 3.37
N ASP A 96 -8.28 7.65 2.54
CA ASP A 96 -8.46 7.80 1.11
C ASP A 96 -8.75 6.42 0.50
N ASP A 97 -9.70 6.36 -0.44
CA ASP A 97 -9.99 5.17 -1.24
C ASP A 97 -8.73 4.66 -1.98
N SER A 98 -7.72 5.52 -2.16
CA SER A 98 -6.40 5.17 -2.68
C SER A 98 -5.58 4.23 -1.79
N TYR A 99 -5.90 4.07 -0.48
CA TYR A 99 -5.22 3.15 0.45
C TYR A 99 -5.78 1.71 0.40
N GLY A 100 -6.61 1.38 -0.59
CA GLY A 100 -7.72 0.40 -0.55
C GLY A 100 -7.47 -1.08 -0.25
N PHE A 101 -6.23 -1.57 -0.06
CA PHE A 101 -5.96 -2.99 0.22
C PHE A 101 -4.90 -3.22 1.30
N TYR A 102 -5.03 -4.29 2.07
CA TYR A 102 -4.04 -4.65 3.09
C TYR A 102 -3.90 -6.17 3.27
N PRO A 103 -2.71 -6.68 3.65
CA PRO A 103 -2.52 -8.10 3.93
C PRO A 103 -3.52 -8.63 4.97
N GLY A 104 -4.15 -9.75 4.67
CA GLY A 104 -5.18 -10.39 5.50
C GLY A 104 -6.62 -9.92 5.21
N GLN A 105 -6.82 -8.86 4.44
CA GLN A 105 -8.14 -8.42 4.01
C GLN A 105 -8.84 -9.53 3.22
N VAL A 106 -10.13 -9.73 3.48
CA VAL A 106 -10.92 -10.77 2.83
C VAL A 106 -11.93 -10.13 1.89
N LEU A 107 -11.83 -10.45 0.62
CA LEU A 107 -12.67 -9.92 -0.43
C LEU A 107 -13.56 -11.00 -1.03
N ILE A 108 -14.72 -10.60 -1.56
CA ILE A 108 -15.62 -11.47 -2.30
C ILE A 108 -16.14 -10.77 -3.56
N GLY A 109 -16.21 -11.48 -4.68
CA GLY A 109 -16.73 -10.87 -5.91
C GLY A 109 -17.03 -11.89 -7.01
N PRO A 110 -17.62 -11.42 -8.13
CA PRO A 110 -17.98 -12.28 -9.25
C PRO A 110 -16.73 -12.82 -9.96
N SER A 111 -16.80 -14.05 -10.45
CA SER A 111 -15.72 -14.74 -11.17
C SER A 111 -15.16 -13.97 -12.37
N LYS A 112 -15.98 -13.10 -12.99
CA LYS A 112 -15.60 -12.28 -14.14
C LYS A 112 -14.41 -11.35 -13.84
N VAL A 113 -14.28 -10.88 -12.60
CA VAL A 113 -13.12 -10.06 -12.17
C VAL A 113 -11.81 -10.85 -12.27
N PHE A 114 -11.89 -12.17 -12.14
CA PHE A 114 -10.74 -13.08 -12.21
C PHE A 114 -10.42 -13.57 -13.63
N SER A 115 -11.05 -13.00 -14.66
CA SER A 115 -10.89 -13.47 -16.05
C SER A 115 -9.58 -13.01 -16.68
N SER A 116 -9.10 -11.81 -16.35
CA SER A 116 -7.89 -11.16 -16.87
C SER A 116 -6.69 -11.16 -15.90
N VAL A 117 -6.79 -11.92 -14.80
CA VAL A 117 -5.74 -11.94 -13.77
C VAL A 117 -4.52 -12.76 -14.19
N GLN A 118 -3.37 -12.39 -13.66
CA GLN A 118 -2.16 -13.19 -13.79
C GLN A 118 -2.17 -14.27 -12.72
N TRP A 119 -2.23 -15.55 -13.12
CA TRP A 119 -2.12 -16.68 -12.19
C TRP A 119 -0.65 -16.90 -11.82
N LEU A 120 -0.38 -17.02 -10.53
CA LEU A 120 0.99 -17.14 -9.99
C LEU A 120 1.31 -18.58 -9.58
N SER A 121 0.35 -19.29 -8.98
CA SER A 121 0.51 -20.70 -8.57
C SER A 121 -0.85 -21.35 -8.24
N GLY A 122 -0.83 -22.68 -8.13
CA GLY A 122 -2.02 -23.49 -7.81
C GLY A 122 -2.95 -23.71 -9.00
N VAL A 123 -4.04 -24.43 -8.75
CA VAL A 123 -5.00 -24.82 -9.80
C VAL A 123 -6.00 -23.70 -10.05
N LYS A 124 -5.99 -23.14 -11.25
CA LYS A 124 -6.96 -22.12 -11.69
C LYS A 124 -8.39 -22.65 -11.49
N PRO A 125 -9.26 -21.93 -10.77
CA PRO A 125 -10.65 -22.33 -10.59
C PRO A 125 -11.43 -22.24 -11.89
N VAL A 126 -12.52 -23.00 -11.98
CA VAL A 126 -13.47 -22.89 -13.09
C VAL A 126 -14.24 -21.58 -12.96
N LEU A 127 -13.99 -20.66 -13.90
CA LEU A 127 -14.68 -19.37 -13.96
C LEU A 127 -16.07 -19.57 -14.61
N SER A 128 -17.13 -19.58 -13.82
CA SER A 128 -18.51 -19.62 -14.33
C SER A 128 -19.23 -18.31 -14.05
N ALA A 129 -20.09 -17.84 -14.95
CA ALA A 129 -20.77 -16.55 -14.83
C ALA A 129 -21.62 -16.39 -13.54
N LYS A 130 -22.02 -17.51 -12.91
CA LYS A 130 -22.80 -17.52 -11.66
C LYS A 130 -21.93 -17.64 -10.40
N SER A 131 -20.64 -17.92 -10.52
CA SER A 131 -19.75 -18.14 -9.37
C SER A 131 -19.24 -16.83 -8.78
N LYS A 132 -19.09 -16.83 -7.45
CA LYS A 132 -18.36 -15.81 -6.69
C LYS A 132 -17.16 -16.46 -6.03
N PHE A 133 -16.04 -15.74 -5.96
CA PHE A 133 -14.86 -16.21 -5.24
C PHE A 133 -14.62 -15.35 -4.02
N ARG A 134 -14.37 -16.03 -2.90
CA ARG A 134 -13.82 -15.44 -1.68
C ARG A 134 -12.30 -15.58 -1.76
N VAL A 135 -11.61 -14.48 -1.54
CA VAL A 135 -10.15 -14.39 -1.62
C VAL A 135 -9.61 -13.63 -0.42
N SER A 136 -8.35 -13.89 -0.07
CA SER A 136 -7.60 -13.10 0.89
C SER A 136 -6.47 -12.36 0.19
N VAL A 137 -6.28 -11.09 0.51
CA VAL A 137 -5.10 -10.32 0.13
C VAL A 137 -3.90 -10.89 0.90
N GLU A 138 -2.91 -11.41 0.21
CA GLU A 138 -1.65 -11.85 0.84
C GLU A 138 -0.65 -10.71 0.93
N GLU A 139 -0.56 -9.91 -0.12
CA GLU A 139 0.44 -8.87 -0.26
C GLU A 139 -0.08 -7.79 -1.20
N VAL A 140 0.40 -6.56 -1.03
CA VAL A 140 0.26 -5.53 -2.05
C VAL A 140 1.64 -5.01 -2.44
N GLN A 141 1.92 -5.05 -3.73
CA GLN A 141 3.22 -4.75 -4.30
C GLN A 141 3.18 -3.44 -5.07
N VAL A 142 4.08 -2.53 -4.73
CA VAL A 142 4.31 -1.30 -5.49
C VAL A 142 5.09 -1.65 -6.75
N THR A 143 4.47 -1.51 -7.91
CA THR A 143 5.11 -1.82 -9.19
C THR A 143 5.73 -0.59 -9.85
N GLU A 144 5.18 0.59 -9.59
CA GLU A 144 5.62 1.85 -10.17
C GLU A 144 5.39 2.98 -9.16
N VAL A 145 6.40 3.80 -8.93
CA VAL A 145 6.31 5.05 -8.16
C VAL A 145 6.60 6.20 -9.10
N ARG A 146 5.73 7.21 -9.10
CA ARG A 146 5.96 8.45 -9.84
C ARG A 146 6.33 9.58 -8.90
N VAL A 147 7.51 10.14 -9.14
CA VAL A 147 8.14 11.15 -8.29
C VAL A 147 8.27 12.46 -9.05
N ARG A 148 7.86 13.55 -8.40
CA ARG A 148 8.19 14.91 -8.82
C ARG A 148 9.42 15.34 -8.05
N TRP A 149 10.56 15.42 -8.73
CA TRP A 149 11.80 15.90 -8.15
C TRP A 149 11.70 17.40 -7.83
N ILE A 150 12.13 17.78 -6.64
CA ILE A 150 11.98 19.14 -6.10
C ILE A 150 13.32 19.86 -6.10
N THR A 151 14.35 19.22 -5.55
CA THR A 151 15.67 19.86 -5.41
C THR A 151 16.79 18.82 -5.38
N LYS A 152 17.98 19.27 -5.79
CA LYS A 152 19.23 18.53 -5.70
C LYS A 152 20.08 19.13 -4.57
N SER A 153 20.52 18.32 -3.63
CA SER A 153 21.51 18.71 -2.63
C SER A 153 22.92 18.66 -3.20
N PHE A 154 23.81 19.46 -2.62
CA PHE A 154 25.23 19.31 -2.89
C PHE A 154 25.75 18.03 -2.20
N CYS A 155 26.39 17.14 -2.95
CA CYS A 155 27.01 15.94 -2.42
C CYS A 155 28.38 15.72 -3.07
N LEU A 156 29.43 15.61 -2.23
CA LEU A 156 30.79 15.32 -2.68
C LEU A 156 30.83 13.90 -3.28
N GLY A 157 31.14 13.80 -4.58
CA GLY A 157 31.21 12.52 -5.30
C GLY A 157 29.94 12.11 -6.06
N CYS A 158 28.89 12.95 -6.07
CA CYS A 158 27.76 12.75 -6.98
C CYS A 158 28.11 13.20 -8.41
N THR A 159 27.42 12.61 -9.39
CA THR A 159 27.57 13.00 -10.80
C THR A 159 27.25 14.49 -10.99
N GLU A 160 28.03 15.15 -11.85
CA GLU A 160 27.88 16.58 -12.15
C GLU A 160 26.56 16.90 -12.89
N SER A 161 25.85 15.89 -13.40
CA SER A 161 24.57 16.07 -14.11
C SER A 161 23.55 16.79 -13.22
N MET A 162 23.03 17.91 -13.71
CA MET A 162 21.99 18.71 -13.03
C MET A 162 20.58 18.24 -13.39
N ASP A 163 20.47 17.20 -14.20
CA ASP A 163 19.18 16.64 -14.61
C ASP A 163 18.59 15.79 -13.47
N PRO A 164 17.27 15.90 -13.23
CA PRO A 164 16.61 15.06 -12.26
C PRO A 164 16.65 13.59 -12.70
N PRO A 165 16.58 12.64 -11.75
CA PRO A 165 16.42 11.23 -12.06
C PRO A 165 15.12 10.98 -12.85
N SER A 166 14.97 9.76 -13.35
CA SER A 166 13.69 9.32 -13.92
C SER A 166 12.54 9.65 -12.95
N SER A 167 11.48 10.26 -13.45
CA SER A 167 10.26 10.51 -12.67
C SER A 167 9.46 9.25 -12.43
N VAL A 168 9.79 8.15 -13.10
CA VAL A 168 9.18 6.83 -12.95
C VAL A 168 10.21 5.86 -12.38
N ILE A 169 9.94 5.33 -11.19
CA ILE A 169 10.75 4.33 -10.50
C ILE A 169 9.98 3.01 -10.55
N THR A 170 10.54 1.99 -11.20
CA THR A 170 9.96 0.65 -11.30
C THR A 170 10.31 -0.20 -10.08
N GLN A 171 9.53 -1.25 -9.83
CA GLN A 171 9.68 -2.19 -8.69
C GLN A 171 11.14 -2.55 -8.33
N GLU A 172 11.98 -2.84 -9.33
CA GLU A 172 13.39 -3.22 -9.15
C GLU A 172 14.25 -2.16 -8.45
N ASN A 173 13.80 -0.90 -8.47
CA ASN A 173 14.49 0.25 -7.92
C ASN A 173 13.74 0.90 -6.75
N VAL A 174 12.57 0.39 -6.36
CA VAL A 174 11.77 0.93 -5.24
C VAL A 174 12.41 0.61 -3.88
N HIS A 175 13.21 -0.46 -3.80
CA HIS A 175 13.87 -0.91 -2.56
C HIS A 175 15.37 -0.62 -2.50
N LYS A 176 15.92 0.13 -3.46
CA LYS A 176 17.32 0.55 -3.50
C LYS A 176 17.46 1.98 -3.03
#